data_AF-A0AAW9JF92-F1
#
_entry.id   AF-A0AAW9JF92-F1
#
_cell.length_a   1.000
_cell.length_b   1.000
_cell.length_c   1.000
_cell.angle_alpha   90.00
_cell.angle_beta   90.00
_cell.angle_gamma   90.00
#
_symmetry.space_group_name_H-M   'P 1'
#
loop_
_entity.id
_entity.type
_entity.pdbx_description
1 polymer ?
#
loop_
_entity_poly.entity_id
_entity_poly.type
_entity_poly.pdbx_seq_one_letter_code
_entity_poly.pdbx_strand_id
1 'polypeptide(L)'
;EYEKEIVQKEVETVVGLDFAMDQLYVSSEDERANYPKFYREMVDRLAKAQRVLSRRTKDSGRWHKQRIRVAKLHEKVANQRNNFLHHKSKELATHFDVVAIEDLNMKGISQALHFGKSVADNAWGMFTSFLAYKLNEQGKQLVKIDKWF
;
A
#
# COMPACT_ATOMS: atom_id res chain seq x y z
N GLU A 1 -1.08 -9.91 -29.64
CA GLU A 1 -1.23 -8.83 -28.64
C GLU A 1 -1.08 -7.51 -29.36
N TYR A 2 -1.86 -6.49 -29.00
CA TYR A 2 -1.70 -5.15 -29.57
C TYR A 2 -0.67 -4.39 -28.73
N GLU A 3 0.45 -4.01 -29.32
CA GLU A 3 1.39 -3.08 -28.70
C GLU A 3 0.74 -1.71 -28.64
N LYS A 4 0.46 -1.23 -27.43
CA LYS A 4 -0.11 0.10 -27.21
C LYS A 4 1.05 1.07 -27.07
N GLU A 5 1.26 1.91 -28.08
CA GLU A 5 2.28 2.94 -28.05
C GLU A 5 1.92 3.99 -26.99
N ILE A 6 2.79 4.16 -25.99
CA ILE A 6 2.57 5.12 -24.90
C ILE A 6 3.02 6.49 -25.40
N VAL A 7 2.05 7.34 -25.77
CA VAL A 7 2.30 8.74 -26.14
C VAL A 7 2.51 9.54 -24.86
N GLN A 8 3.64 10.24 -24.75
CA GLN A 8 3.90 11.14 -23.62
C GLN A 8 2.87 12.26 -23.60
N LYS A 9 2.28 12.50 -22.42
CA LYS A 9 1.33 13.59 -22.22
C LYS A 9 2.09 14.88 -21.91
N GLU A 10 1.60 16.00 -22.44
CA GLU A 10 2.04 17.33 -21.99
C GLU A 10 1.65 17.54 -20.52
N VAL A 11 2.53 18.18 -19.75
CA VAL A 11 2.37 18.34 -18.31
C VAL A 11 1.55 19.59 -18.01
N GLU A 12 0.34 19.40 -17.49
CA GLU A 12 -0.51 20.51 -17.03
C GLU A 12 -0.69 20.50 -15.51
N THR A 13 -0.84 19.32 -14.91
CA THR A 13 -1.13 19.17 -13.48
C THR A 13 -0.05 18.37 -12.75
N VAL A 14 0.39 18.89 -11.61
CA VAL A 14 1.47 18.32 -10.79
C VAL A 14 1.06 18.30 -9.33
N VAL A 15 1.36 17.21 -8.62
CA VAL A 15 1.17 17.11 -7.17
C VAL A 15 2.36 16.46 -6.49
N GLY A 16 2.75 16.99 -5.33
CA GLY A 16 3.72 16.34 -4.43
C GLY A 16 3.00 15.50 -3.38
N LEU A 17 3.53 14.32 -3.05
CA LEU A 17 3.02 13.47 -1.97
C LEU A 17 4.10 13.23 -0.92
N ASP A 18 3.83 13.71 0.29
CA ASP A 18 4.65 13.46 1.47
C ASP A 18 4.16 12.21 2.18
N PHE A 19 5.08 11.33 2.57
CA PHE A 19 4.71 10.10 3.28
C PHE A 19 4.13 10.42 4.66
N ALA A 20 2.95 9.87 4.92
CA ALA A 20 2.30 9.94 6.22
C ALA A 20 2.09 8.53 6.77
N MET A 21 2.74 8.21 7.89
CA MET A 21 2.69 6.87 8.48
C MET A 21 1.27 6.44 8.86
N ASP A 22 0.43 7.38 9.28
CA ASP A 22 -0.93 7.13 9.72
C ASP A 22 -1.98 7.19 8.60
N GLN A 23 -1.69 7.86 7.47
CA GLN A 23 -2.69 8.15 6.43
C GLN A 23 -2.30 7.76 5.00
N LEU A 24 -1.11 7.17 4.78
CA LEU A 24 -0.44 6.92 3.48
C LEU A 24 0.35 8.13 2.97
N TYR A 25 -0.33 9.23 2.65
CA TYR A 25 0.31 10.48 2.26
C TYR A 25 -0.50 11.71 2.67
N VAL A 26 0.17 12.87 2.63
CA VAL A 26 -0.43 14.21 2.53
C VAL A 26 0.03 14.80 1.20
N SER A 27 -0.90 15.36 0.41
CA SER A 27 -0.56 16.00 -0.87
C SER A 27 -0.16 17.47 -0.67
N SER A 28 0.52 18.04 -1.66
CA SER A 28 0.80 19.48 -1.72
C SER A 28 -0.47 20.35 -1.82
N GLU A 29 -1.63 19.74 -2.08
CA GLU A 29 -2.95 20.38 -2.06
C GLU A 29 -3.68 20.19 -0.72
N ASP A 30 -2.97 19.72 0.32
CA ASP A 30 -3.49 19.41 1.67
C ASP A 30 -4.56 18.29 1.70
N GLU A 31 -4.62 17.45 0.66
CA GLU A 31 -5.45 16.24 0.66
C GLU A 31 -4.73 15.11 1.40
N ARG A 32 -5.45 14.40 2.27
CA ARG A 32 -4.94 13.21 2.97
C ARG A 32 -5.58 11.95 2.42
N ALA A 33 -4.79 10.90 2.25
CA ALA A 33 -5.30 9.63 1.74
C ALA A 33 -6.29 8.94 2.70
N ASN A 34 -6.28 9.26 4.00
CA ASN A 34 -7.18 8.71 5.01
C ASN A 34 -7.15 7.17 5.10
N TYR A 35 -5.95 6.58 5.13
CA TYR A 35 -5.78 5.12 5.22
C TYR A 35 -6.50 4.49 6.44
N PRO A 36 -7.47 3.55 6.24
CA PRO A 36 -8.29 3.01 7.33
C PRO A 36 -7.58 2.07 8.32
N LYS A 37 -6.29 1.76 8.14
CA LYS A 37 -5.50 0.87 9.04
C LYS A 37 -6.11 -0.55 9.18
N PHE A 38 -6.44 -1.17 8.06
CA PHE A 38 -7.14 -2.47 7.99
C PHE A 38 -6.50 -3.58 8.83
N TYR A 39 -5.15 -3.63 8.91
CA TYR A 39 -4.49 -4.64 9.75
C TYR A 39 -4.81 -4.42 11.23
N ARG A 40 -4.82 -3.17 11.69
CA ARG A 40 -5.05 -2.81 13.10
C ARG A 40 -6.45 -3.25 13.57
N GLU A 41 -7.46 -3.11 12.72
CA GLU A 41 -8.83 -3.58 13.00
C GLU A 41 -8.92 -5.11 13.10
N MET A 42 -8.05 -5.83 12.38
CA MET A 42 -8.09 -7.29 12.26
C MET A 42 -7.06 -8.00 13.16
N VAL A 43 -6.13 -7.27 13.78
CA VAL A 43 -5.04 -7.80 14.63
C VAL A 43 -5.57 -8.72 15.72
N ASP A 44 -6.60 -8.30 16.46
CA ASP A 44 -7.12 -9.10 17.58
C ASP A 44 -7.76 -10.40 17.11
N ARG A 45 -8.47 -10.35 15.97
CA ARG A 45 -9.08 -11.53 15.35
C ARG A 45 -8.01 -12.51 14.84
N LEU A 46 -6.96 -11.98 14.21
CA LEU A 46 -5.81 -12.76 13.76
C LEU A 46 -5.07 -13.40 14.94
N ALA A 47 -4.79 -12.64 16.00
CA ALA A 47 -4.10 -13.14 17.20
C ALA A 47 -4.89 -14.26 17.88
N LYS A 48 -6.21 -14.10 18.02
CA LYS A 48 -7.09 -15.16 18.54
C LYS A 48 -7.06 -16.40 17.65
N ALA A 49 -7.16 -16.25 16.33
CA ALA A 49 -7.13 -17.36 15.38
C ALA A 49 -5.78 -18.10 15.39
N GLN A 50 -4.67 -17.37 15.49
CA GLN A 50 -3.32 -17.92 15.61
C GLN A 50 -3.13 -18.69 16.93
N ARG A 51 -3.60 -18.16 18.06
CA ARG A 51 -3.55 -18.85 19.36
C ARG A 51 -4.35 -20.16 19.36
N VAL A 52 -5.49 -20.18 18.67
CA VAL A 52 -6.25 -21.44 18.50
C VAL A 52 -5.45 -22.41 17.65
N LEU A 53 -4.83 -21.96 16.55
CA LEU A 53 -4.02 -22.81 15.68
C LEU A 53 -2.85 -23.46 16.42
N SER A 54 -2.10 -22.68 17.21
CA SER A 54 -0.91 -23.16 17.92
C SER A 54 -1.21 -24.23 18.98
N ARG A 55 -2.44 -24.24 19.52
CA ARG A 55 -2.90 -25.25 20.48
C ARG A 55 -3.45 -26.53 19.83
N ARG A 56 -3.57 -26.58 18.51
CA ARG A 56 -4.06 -27.77 17.79
C ARG A 56 -2.89 -28.65 17.39
N THR A 57 -3.07 -29.97 17.52
CA THR A 57 -2.13 -30.97 17.02
C THR A 57 -1.92 -30.78 15.52
N LYS A 58 -0.68 -30.54 15.11
CA LYS A 58 -0.28 -30.37 13.71
C LYS A 58 -0.79 -31.55 12.88
N ASP A 59 -1.16 -31.26 11.64
CA ASP A 59 -1.65 -32.23 10.65
C ASP A 59 -2.99 -32.94 10.98
N SER A 60 -3.59 -32.66 12.14
CA SER A 60 -4.97 -33.06 12.41
C SER A 60 -5.97 -32.30 11.52
N GLY A 61 -7.13 -32.91 11.27
CA GLY A 61 -8.20 -32.25 10.50
C GLY A 61 -8.67 -30.92 11.12
N ARG A 62 -8.67 -30.82 12.46
CA ARG A 62 -8.99 -29.57 13.17
C ARG A 62 -7.92 -28.50 12.95
N TRP A 63 -6.65 -28.90 12.92
CA TRP A 63 -5.55 -27.99 12.62
C TRP A 63 -5.63 -27.46 11.19
N HIS A 64 -5.92 -28.32 10.20
CA HIS A 64 -6.03 -27.92 8.80
C HIS A 64 -7.15 -26.89 8.57
N LYS A 65 -8.32 -27.13 9.17
CA LYS A 65 -9.45 -26.17 9.15
C LYS A 65 -9.07 -24.82 9.75
N GLN A 66 -8.37 -24.83 10.89
CA GLN A 66 -7.96 -23.59 11.55
C GLN A 66 -6.87 -22.85 10.75
N ARG A 67 -5.93 -23.57 10.14
CA ARG A 67 -4.88 -22.99 9.28
C ARG A 67 -5.49 -22.24 8.10
N ILE A 68 -6.48 -22.83 7.44
CA ILE A 68 -7.25 -22.18 6.35
C ILE A 68 -7.96 -20.93 6.87
N ARG A 69 -8.55 -20.98 8.08
CA ARG A 69 -9.19 -19.79 8.68
C ARG A 69 -8.20 -18.65 8.90
N VAL A 70 -7.01 -18.94 9.39
CA VAL A 70 -5.94 -17.94 9.55
C VAL A 70 -5.55 -17.36 8.19
N ALA A 71 -5.34 -18.20 7.17
CA ALA A 71 -5.01 -17.76 5.81
C ALA A 71 -6.09 -16.81 5.23
N LYS A 72 -7.38 -17.17 5.35
CA LYS A 72 -8.50 -16.33 4.90
C LYS A 72 -8.56 -14.96 5.58
N LEU A 73 -8.18 -14.87 6.86
CA LEU A 73 -8.11 -13.60 7.56
C LEU A 73 -6.97 -12.71 7.04
N HIS A 74 -5.80 -13.30 6.77
CA HIS A 74 -4.69 -12.57 6.17
C HIS A 74 -5.02 -12.10 4.74
N GLU A 75 -5.61 -12.97 3.94
CA GLU A 75 -6.09 -12.66 2.59
C GLU A 75 -7.09 -11.50 2.60
N LYS A 76 -8.06 -11.52 3.52
CA LYS A 76 -9.03 -10.43 3.66
C LYS A 76 -8.34 -9.07 3.91
N VAL A 77 -7.39 -9.00 4.83
CA VAL A 77 -6.66 -7.76 5.12
C VAL A 77 -5.84 -7.31 3.92
N ALA A 78 -5.15 -8.24 3.25
CA ALA A 78 -4.38 -7.94 2.04
C ALA A 78 -5.28 -7.39 0.92
N ASN A 79 -6.45 -8.00 0.69
CA ASN A 79 -7.40 -7.56 -0.32
C ASN A 79 -7.99 -6.17 -0.02
N GLN A 80 -8.35 -5.89 1.24
CA GLN A 80 -8.85 -4.57 1.63
C GLN A 80 -7.80 -3.48 1.40
N ARG A 81 -6.55 -3.75 1.81
CA ARG A 81 -5.42 -2.85 1.56
C ARG A 81 -5.17 -2.65 0.07
N ASN A 82 -5.10 -3.73 -0.71
CA ASN A 82 -4.91 -3.66 -2.16
C ASN A 82 -6.01 -2.82 -2.82
N ASN A 83 -7.27 -3.06 -2.45
CA ASN A 83 -8.40 -2.31 -2.99
C ASN A 83 -8.24 -0.80 -2.75
N PHE A 84 -7.96 -0.41 -1.50
CA PHE A 84 -7.71 0.98 -1.16
C PHE A 84 -6.55 1.60 -1.96
N LEU A 85 -5.41 0.91 -2.03
CA LEU A 85 -4.24 1.42 -2.77
C LEU A 85 -4.50 1.53 -4.27
N HIS A 86 -5.23 0.57 -4.88
CA HIS A 86 -5.62 0.64 -6.29
C HIS A 86 -6.53 1.82 -6.56
N HIS A 87 -7.52 2.07 -5.70
CA HIS A 87 -8.39 3.25 -5.82
C HIS A 87 -7.60 4.54 -5.73
N LYS A 88 -6.77 4.71 -4.69
CA LYS A 88 -6.00 5.96 -4.51
C LYS A 88 -4.98 6.20 -5.61
N SER A 89 -4.25 5.17 -6.03
CA SER A 89 -3.31 5.33 -7.16
C SER A 89 -4.01 5.60 -8.48
N LYS A 90 -5.22 5.05 -8.72
CA LYS A 90 -5.99 5.34 -9.93
C LYS A 90 -6.55 6.77 -9.91
N GLU A 91 -7.04 7.21 -8.76
CA GLU A 91 -7.52 8.58 -8.52
C GLU A 91 -6.41 9.59 -8.88
N LEU A 92 -5.22 9.46 -8.30
CA LEU A 92 -4.08 10.33 -8.61
C LEU A 92 -3.68 10.28 -10.08
N ALA A 93 -3.54 9.08 -10.66
CA ALA A 93 -3.18 8.94 -12.06
C ALA A 93 -4.24 9.50 -13.03
N THR A 94 -5.47 9.71 -12.56
CA THR A 94 -6.54 10.33 -13.35
C THR A 94 -6.41 11.85 -13.32
N HIS A 95 -6.18 12.45 -12.15
CA HIS A 95 -6.19 13.89 -11.95
C HIS A 95 -4.87 14.59 -12.28
N PHE A 96 -3.74 13.91 -12.08
CA PHE A 96 -2.40 14.51 -12.22
C PHE A 96 -1.63 13.92 -13.39
N ASP A 97 -0.80 14.73 -14.03
CA ASP A 97 0.10 14.32 -15.12
C ASP A 97 1.50 14.01 -14.61
N VAL A 98 1.88 14.68 -13.52
CA VAL A 98 3.10 14.37 -12.78
C VAL A 98 2.76 14.21 -11.31
N VAL A 99 3.25 13.13 -10.71
CA VAL A 99 3.24 12.96 -9.26
C VAL A 99 4.67 12.90 -8.76
N ALA A 100 5.01 13.80 -7.85
CA ALA A 100 6.30 13.82 -7.17
C ALA A 100 6.19 13.13 -5.81
N ILE A 101 7.15 12.26 -5.49
CA ILE A 101 7.23 11.58 -4.19
C ILE A 101 8.65 11.66 -3.63
N GLU A 102 8.80 11.66 -2.31
CA GLU A 102 10.12 11.54 -1.68
C GLU A 102 10.72 10.15 -1.88
N ASP A 103 12.03 10.07 -2.15
CA ASP A 103 12.77 8.80 -2.12
C ASP A 103 13.08 8.39 -0.68
N LEU A 104 12.17 7.58 -0.13
CA LEU A 104 12.23 7.12 1.26
C LEU A 104 12.86 5.74 1.37
N ASN A 105 13.84 5.62 2.27
CA ASN A 105 14.34 4.32 2.72
C ASN A 105 13.32 3.64 3.66
N MET A 106 12.27 3.06 3.06
CA MET A 106 11.19 2.37 3.78
C MET A 106 11.70 1.24 4.66
N LYS A 107 12.79 0.57 4.25
CA LYS A 107 13.42 -0.49 5.04
C LYS A 107 13.99 0.09 6.33
N GLY A 108 14.73 1.19 6.24
CA GLY A 108 15.26 1.91 7.39
C GLY A 108 14.15 2.39 8.33
N ILE A 109 13.09 3.00 7.78
CA ILE A 109 11.93 3.46 8.57
C ILE A 109 11.23 2.30 9.28
N SER A 110 11.09 1.14 8.62
CA SER A 110 10.44 -0.03 9.23
C SER A 110 11.24 -0.64 10.39
N GLN A 111 12.57 -0.49 10.36
CA GLN A 111 13.49 -1.02 11.36
C GLN A 111 13.69 -0.06 12.55
N ALA A 112 13.39 1.23 12.37
CA ALA A 112 13.46 2.22 13.43
C ALA A 112 12.25 2.13 14.40
N LEU A 113 12.52 2.25 15.70
CA LEU A 113 11.57 2.74 16.71
C LEU A 113 10.17 2.07 16.74
N HIS A 114 10.11 0.75 16.56
CA HIS A 114 8.87 -0.05 16.61
C HIS A 114 7.82 0.24 15.51
N PHE A 115 8.18 0.96 14.44
CA PHE A 115 7.24 1.30 13.37
C PHE A 115 6.97 0.19 12.36
N GLY A 116 7.67 -0.94 12.43
CA GLY A 116 7.57 -2.02 11.46
C GLY A 116 6.14 -2.47 11.14
N LYS A 117 5.25 -2.56 12.15
CA LYS A 117 3.84 -2.92 11.92
C LYS A 117 3.07 -1.82 11.19
N SER A 118 3.24 -0.56 11.59
CA SER A 118 2.57 0.59 10.96
C SER A 118 3.04 0.80 9.52
N VAL A 119 4.35 0.68 9.28
CA VAL A 119 4.94 0.80 7.94
C VAL A 119 4.48 -0.33 7.02
N ALA A 120 4.47 -1.57 7.53
CA ALA A 120 3.98 -2.72 6.77
C ALA A 120 2.47 -2.67 6.49
N ASP A 121 1.68 -2.07 7.40
CA ASP A 121 0.25 -1.86 7.18
C ASP A 121 -0.01 -0.78 6.13
N ASN A 122 0.70 0.35 6.21
CA ASN A 122 0.59 1.49 5.30
C ASN A 122 0.95 1.13 3.84
N ALA A 123 1.92 0.23 3.64
CA ALA A 123 2.28 -0.35 2.35
C ALA A 123 2.64 0.66 1.23
N TRP A 124 3.30 1.76 1.61
CA TRP A 124 3.85 2.78 0.71
C TRP A 124 4.57 2.22 -0.52
N GLY A 125 5.45 1.24 -0.36
CA GLY A 125 6.17 0.63 -1.48
C GLY A 125 5.21 0.06 -2.54
N MET A 126 4.18 -0.65 -2.12
CA MET A 126 3.16 -1.21 -3.02
C MET A 126 2.34 -0.11 -3.69
N PHE A 127 1.98 0.94 -2.95
CA PHE A 127 1.30 2.11 -3.49
C PHE A 127 2.11 2.81 -4.59
N THR A 128 3.41 3.07 -4.34
CA THR A 128 4.28 3.72 -5.33
C THR A 128 4.44 2.87 -6.59
N SER A 129 4.55 1.53 -6.47
CA SER A 129 4.52 0.64 -7.63
C SER A 129 3.20 0.74 -8.39
N PHE A 130 2.08 0.80 -7.67
CA PHE A 130 0.75 0.91 -8.27
C PHE A 130 0.50 2.22 -9.00
N LEU A 131 1.06 3.30 -8.47
CA LEU A 131 0.99 4.63 -9.06
C LEU A 131 1.90 4.72 -10.29
N ALA A 132 3.13 4.21 -10.19
CA ALA A 132 4.11 4.21 -11.29
C ALA A 132 3.55 3.58 -12.56
N TYR A 133 3.00 2.35 -12.47
CA TYR A 133 2.50 1.68 -13.67
C TYR A 133 1.27 2.39 -14.25
N LYS A 134 0.36 2.91 -13.41
CA LYS A 134 -0.87 3.60 -13.89
C LYS A 134 -0.59 4.96 -14.53
N LEU A 135 0.44 5.67 -14.07
CA LEU A 135 0.91 6.89 -14.71
C LEU A 135 1.56 6.55 -16.05
N ASN A 136 2.47 5.57 -16.07
CA ASN A 136 3.15 5.15 -17.30
C ASN A 136 2.17 4.68 -18.38
N GLU A 137 1.15 3.89 -18.05
CA GLU A 137 0.09 3.47 -18.97
C GLU A 137 -0.69 4.63 -19.62
N GLN A 138 -0.63 5.83 -19.05
CA GLN A 138 -1.28 7.05 -19.53
C GLN A 138 -0.29 8.07 -20.11
N GLY A 139 0.99 7.71 -20.27
CA GLY A 139 2.04 8.64 -20.74
C GLY A 139 2.42 9.72 -19.74
N LYS A 140 2.14 9.48 -18.45
CA LYS A 140 2.33 10.39 -17.32
C LYS A 140 3.52 9.96 -16.47
N GLN A 141 4.00 10.82 -15.58
CA GLN A 141 5.29 10.63 -14.90
C GLN A 141 5.17 10.53 -13.38
N LEU A 142 5.90 9.57 -12.80
CA LEU A 142 6.20 9.53 -11.37
C LEU A 142 7.63 10.01 -11.17
N VAL A 143 7.80 11.13 -10.47
CA VAL A 143 9.12 11.71 -10.17
C VAL A 143 9.47 11.38 -8.72
N LYS A 144 10.66 10.84 -8.50
CA LYS A 144 11.22 10.66 -7.16
C LYS A 144 12.18 11.80 -6.87
N ILE A 145 11.95 12.51 -5.78
CA ILE A 145 12.79 13.61 -5.32
C ILE A 145 13.68 13.09 -4.20
N ASP A 146 14.98 13.38 -4.29
CA ASP A 146 15.92 13.07 -3.22
C ASP A 146 15.55 13.85 -1.96
N LYS A 147 15.63 13.19 -0.81
CA LYS A 147 15.20 13.73 0.50
C LYS A 147 15.95 15.00 0.97
N TRP A 148 16.98 15.43 0.24
CA TRP A 148 17.90 16.50 0.64
C TRP A 148 17.82 17.75 -0.25
N PHE A 149 16.90 17.79 -1.23
CA PHE A 149 16.75 18.90 -2.18
C PHE A 149 15.34 19.48 -2.16
#